data_AF-A0A2S8AF19-F1
#
_entry.id   AF-A0A2S8AF19-F1
#
_cell.length_a   1.000
_cell.length_b   1.000
_cell.length_c   1.000
_cell.angle_alpha   90.00
_cell.angle_beta   90.00
_cell.angle_gamma   90.00
#
_symmetry.space_group_name_H-M   'P 1'
#
loop_
_entity.id
_entity.type
_entity.pdbx_description
1 polymer ?
#
loop_
_entity_poly.entity_id
_entity_poly.type
_entity_poly.pdbx_seq_one_letter_code
_entity_poly.pdbx_strand_id
1 'polypeptide(L)'
;MKIGNFGSFDENLKTKGIVGLTNTSKLDRDIWNEYINNWDKLAYQSELLIADLEKRKILNLINTLETIPVAIDKEVFTTQRINQNFFRTTILASYNSNAA
;
A
#
# COMPACT_ATOMS: atom_id res chain seq x y z
N MET A 1 9.52 11.52 -6.17
CA MET A 1 8.33 10.66 -6.27
C MET A 1 8.77 9.21 -6.44
N LYS A 2 8.22 8.23 -5.70
CA LYS A 2 8.65 6.82 -5.78
C LYS A 2 8.09 6.05 -6.99
N ILE A 3 6.85 6.35 -7.39
CA ILE A 3 6.21 5.68 -8.54
C ILE A 3 7.00 5.88 -9.86
N GLY A 4 7.55 7.09 -10.06
CA GLY A 4 8.40 7.39 -11.20
C GLY A 4 9.73 6.64 -11.17
N ASN A 5 10.26 6.30 -9.99
CA ASN A 5 11.46 5.47 -9.87
C ASN A 5 11.17 4.02 -10.28
N PHE A 6 10.01 3.47 -9.89
CA PHE A 6 9.61 2.12 -10.27
C PHE A 6 9.28 2.01 -11.77
N GLY A 7 8.64 3.04 -12.34
CA GLY A 7 8.40 3.11 -13.78
C GLY A 7 9.69 3.02 -14.63
N SER A 8 10.85 3.42 -14.09
CA SER A 8 12.16 3.27 -14.75
C SER A 8 12.61 1.82 -14.88
N PHE A 9 12.01 0.90 -14.12
CA PHE A 9 12.33 -0.53 -14.16
C PHE A 9 11.33 -1.34 -14.99
N ASP A 10 10.18 -0.77 -15.36
CA ASP A 10 9.14 -1.45 -16.14
C ASP A 10 9.54 -1.59 -17.63
N GLU A 11 9.71 -2.84 -18.08
CA GLU A 11 10.02 -3.16 -19.47
C GLU A 11 8.87 -2.82 -20.43
N ASN A 12 7.61 -2.88 -19.98
CA ASN A 12 6.45 -2.51 -20.79
C ASN A 12 6.38 -0.99 -21.03
N LEU A 13 6.87 -0.19 -20.08
CA LEU A 13 6.97 1.26 -20.27
C LEU A 13 8.15 1.60 -21.19
N LYS A 14 9.29 0.92 -21.03
CA LYS A 14 10.46 1.11 -21.90
C LYS A 14 10.17 0.79 -23.36
N THR A 15 9.46 -0.31 -23.65
CA THR A 15 9.08 -0.66 -25.02
C THR A 15 8.17 0.38 -25.68
N LYS A 16 7.42 1.15 -24.88
CA LYS A 16 6.58 2.28 -25.33
C LYS A 16 7.35 3.61 -25.43
N GLY A 17 8.67 3.61 -25.18
CA GLY A 17 9.48 4.83 -25.14
C GLY A 17 9.23 5.71 -23.91
N ILE A 18 8.51 5.21 -22.91
CA ILE A 18 8.24 5.93 -21.66
C ILE A 18 9.42 5.71 -20.72
N VAL A 19 10.09 6.80 -20.34
CA VAL A 19 11.23 6.78 -19.45
C VAL A 19 10.79 7.28 -18.07
N GLY A 20 11.06 6.48 -17.03
CA GLY A 20 10.83 6.90 -15.65
C GLY A 20 11.88 7.89 -15.13
N LEU A 21 11.86 8.14 -13.82
CA LEU A 21 12.82 9.03 -13.17
C LEU A 21 14.22 8.38 -13.07
N THR A 22 15.26 9.18 -13.27
CA THR A 22 16.66 8.73 -13.21
C THR A 22 17.21 8.58 -11.80
N ASN A 23 16.59 9.20 -10.79
CA ASN A 23 17.03 9.13 -9.40
C ASN A 23 16.54 7.86 -8.68
N THR A 24 16.78 6.70 -9.28
CA THR A 24 16.44 5.40 -8.71
C THR A 24 17.51 4.96 -7.71
N SER A 25 17.09 4.57 -6.51
CA SER A 25 18.02 3.99 -5.52
C SER A 25 18.21 2.49 -5.73
N LYS A 26 19.26 1.92 -5.14
CA LYS A 26 19.47 0.46 -5.10
C LYS A 26 18.28 -0.25 -4.46
N LEU A 27 17.75 0.31 -3.36
CA LEU A 27 16.58 -0.24 -2.67
C LEU A 27 15.34 -0.26 -3.57
N ASP A 28 15.12 0.77 -4.40
CA ASP A 28 13.99 0.78 -5.34
C ASP A 28 14.07 -0.39 -6.32
N ARG A 29 15.28 -0.75 -6.78
CA ARG A 29 15.51 -1.90 -7.66
C ARG A 29 15.26 -3.22 -6.93
N ASP A 30 15.75 -3.34 -5.70
CA ASP A 30 15.62 -4.57 -4.90
C ASP A 30 14.13 -4.86 -4.62
N ILE A 31 13.37 -3.83 -4.22
CA ILE A 31 11.91 -3.93 -4.03
C ILE A 31 11.22 -4.27 -5.35
N TRP A 32 11.55 -3.59 -6.46
CA TRP A 32 10.94 -3.88 -7.76
C TRP A 32 11.12 -5.35 -8.16
N ASN A 33 12.35 -5.85 -8.07
CA ASN A 33 12.68 -7.24 -8.42
C ASN A 33 11.98 -8.26 -7.52
N GLU A 34 11.76 -7.92 -6.24
CA GLU A 34 11.08 -8.80 -5.30
C GLU A 34 9.59 -9.01 -5.64
N TYR A 35 8.90 -7.96 -6.11
CA TYR A 35 7.44 -7.97 -6.21
C TYR A 35 6.89 -8.01 -7.64
N ILE A 36 7.66 -7.65 -8.66
CA ILE A 36 7.19 -7.58 -10.06
C ILE A 36 6.59 -8.91 -10.57
N ASN A 37 7.12 -10.03 -10.07
CA ASN A 37 6.67 -11.38 -10.43
C ASN A 37 5.68 -11.99 -9.44
N ASN A 38 5.36 -11.31 -8.33
CA ASN A 38 4.51 -11.85 -7.28
C ASN A 38 3.64 -10.77 -6.62
N TRP A 39 2.62 -10.35 -7.36
CA TRP A 39 1.66 -9.34 -6.93
C TRP A 39 0.82 -9.78 -5.73
N ASP A 40 0.53 -11.07 -5.59
CA ASP A 40 -0.19 -11.60 -4.42
C ASP A 40 0.61 -11.44 -3.13
N LYS A 41 1.92 -11.69 -3.19
CA LYS A 41 2.84 -11.45 -2.06
C LYS A 41 2.89 -9.96 -1.71
N LEU A 42 2.96 -9.08 -2.70
CA LEU A 42 2.95 -7.63 -2.50
C LEU A 42 1.68 -7.20 -1.75
N ALA A 43 0.52 -7.59 -2.27
CA ALA A 43 -0.77 -7.23 -1.68
C ALA A 43 -0.88 -7.72 -0.24
N TYR A 44 -0.56 -9.00 -0.01
CA TYR A 44 -0.60 -9.58 1.34
C TYR A 44 0.31 -8.86 2.33
N GLN A 45 1.58 -8.63 1.96
CA GLN A 45 2.54 -7.97 2.86
C GLN A 45 2.23 -6.50 3.08
N SER A 46 1.68 -5.79 2.09
CA SER A 46 1.24 -4.41 2.28
C SER A 46 0.07 -4.31 3.26
N GLU A 47 -0.91 -5.21 3.16
CA GLU A 47 -2.08 -5.22 4.06
C GLU A 47 -1.66 -5.52 5.51
N LEU A 48 -0.73 -6.46 5.72
CA LEU A 48 -0.15 -6.70 7.04
C LEU A 48 0.54 -5.46 7.62
N LEU A 49 1.28 -4.72 6.79
CA LEU A 49 2.00 -3.53 7.22
C LEU A 49 1.03 -2.38 7.56
N ILE A 50 -0.02 -2.20 6.76
CA ILE A 50 -1.08 -1.23 7.01
C ILE A 50 -1.78 -1.56 8.33
N ALA A 51 -2.16 -2.81 8.55
CA ALA A 51 -2.80 -3.24 9.79
C ALA A 51 -1.93 -2.96 11.03
N ASP A 52 -0.61 -3.20 10.95
CA ASP A 52 0.30 -2.87 12.05
C ASP A 52 0.42 -1.35 12.28
N LEU A 53 0.48 -0.56 11.21
CA LEU A 53 0.49 0.90 11.30
C LEU A 53 -0.81 1.45 11.89
N GLU A 54 -1.95 0.88 11.54
CA GLU A 54 -3.25 1.23 12.12
C GLU A 54 -3.34 0.86 13.59
N LYS A 55 -2.87 -0.34 13.98
CA LYS A 55 -2.77 -0.73 15.39
C LYS A 55 -1.91 0.25 16.19
N ARG A 56 -0.78 0.69 15.65
CA ARG A 56 0.06 1.72 16.29
C ARG A 56 -0.68 3.06 16.42
N LYS A 57 -1.46 3.48 15.41
CA LYS A 57 -2.29 4.69 15.50
C LYS A 57 -3.35 4.57 16.59
N ILE A 58 -4.03 3.43 16.70
CA ILE A 58 -5.03 3.17 17.75
C ILE A 58 -4.38 3.21 19.13
N LEU A 59 -3.23 2.55 19.31
CA LEU A 59 -2.51 2.55 20.59
C LEU A 59 -2.06 3.97 20.98
N ASN A 60 -1.56 4.74 20.02
CA ASN A 60 -1.21 6.15 20.26
C ASN A 60 -2.44 6.98 20.63
N LEU A 61 -3.59 6.75 19.99
CA LEU A 61 -4.84 7.42 20.33
C LEU A 61 -5.29 7.09 21.76
N ILE A 62 -5.29 5.81 22.14
CA ILE A 62 -5.62 5.36 23.50
C ILE A 62 -4.69 6.01 24.54
N ASN A 63 -3.38 6.02 24.29
CA ASN A 63 -2.40 6.66 25.18
C ASN A 63 -2.62 8.18 25.32
N THR A 64 -3.20 8.84 24.32
CA THR A 64 -3.55 10.27 24.40
C THR A 64 -4.92 10.54 25.03
N LEU A 65 -5.77 9.52 25.17
CA LEU A 65 -7.16 9.62 25.64
C LEU A 65 -7.34 9.10 27.08
N GLU A 66 -6.49 9.50 28.03
CA GLU A 66 -6.54 9.06 29.44
C GLU A 66 -7.87 9.33 30.18
N THR A 67 -8.92 9.89 29.57
CA THR A 67 -10.21 10.17 30.22
C THR A 67 -11.43 10.04 29.30
N ILE A 68 -11.76 8.84 28.82
CA ILE A 68 -13.11 8.56 28.27
C ILE A 68 -13.66 7.27 28.89
N PRO A 69 -14.89 7.24 29.44
CA PRO A 69 -15.44 6.07 30.09
C PRO A 69 -15.71 4.95 29.06
N VAL A 70 -15.41 3.73 29.49
CA VAL A 70 -15.37 2.50 28.69
C VAL A 70 -16.72 2.21 28.01
N ALA A 71 -16.80 2.48 26.70
CA ALA A 71 -17.73 1.78 25.82
C ALA A 71 -17.08 0.45 25.42
N ILE A 72 -17.74 -0.66 25.73
CA ILE A 72 -17.22 -2.00 25.47
C ILE A 72 -17.53 -2.34 24.01
N ASP A 73 -16.60 -2.03 23.11
CA ASP A 73 -16.70 -2.41 21.71
C ASP A 73 -16.42 -3.91 21.54
N LYS A 74 -17.24 -4.56 20.72
CA LYS A 74 -17.16 -5.99 20.40
C LYS A 74 -16.37 -6.18 19.12
N GLU A 75 -15.22 -6.84 19.19
CA GLU A 75 -14.48 -7.26 17.98
C GLU A 75 -15.26 -8.34 17.22
N VAL A 76 -15.57 -8.06 15.95
CA VAL A 76 -16.18 -9.03 15.02
C VAL A 76 -15.12 -9.41 13.99
N PHE A 77 -14.59 -10.61 14.09
CA PHE A 77 -13.67 -11.17 13.10
C PHE A 77 -14.46 -11.67 11.89
N THR A 78 -14.43 -10.92 10.79
CA THR A 78 -14.97 -11.38 9.49
C THR A 78 -13.82 -11.87 8.61
N THR A 79 -14.01 -13.01 7.95
CA THR A 79 -13.05 -13.53 6.96
C THR A 79 -13.29 -12.83 5.64
N GLN A 80 -12.49 -11.81 5.36
CA GLN A 80 -12.53 -11.09 4.09
C GLN A 80 -11.38 -11.56 3.19
N ARG A 81 -11.65 -11.72 1.88
CA ARG A 81 -10.58 -11.94 0.89
C ARG A 81 -9.66 -10.73 0.88
N ILE A 82 -8.43 -10.92 1.34
CA ILE A 82 -7.39 -9.88 1.50
C ILE A 82 -7.21 -9.06 0.22
N ASN A 83 -7.19 -9.71 -0.95
CA ASN A 83 -6.92 -9.03 -2.22
C ASN A 83 -8.09 -8.19 -2.78
N GLN A 84 -9.29 -8.28 -2.21
CA GLN A 84 -10.46 -7.57 -2.76
C GLN A 84 -10.43 -6.07 -2.44
N ASN A 85 -10.03 -5.71 -1.21
CA ASN A 85 -9.92 -4.32 -0.79
C ASN A 85 -8.75 -3.62 -1.49
N PHE A 86 -7.60 -4.31 -1.61
CA PHE A 86 -6.45 -3.82 -2.36
C PHE A 86 -6.84 -3.49 -3.81
N PHE A 87 -7.44 -4.45 -4.53
CA PHE A 87 -7.88 -4.25 -5.91
C PHE A 87 -8.84 -3.06 -6.06
N ARG A 88 -9.84 -2.96 -5.17
CA ARG A 88 -10.81 -1.86 -5.19
C ARG A 88 -10.13 -0.52 -4.96
N THR A 89 -9.18 -0.45 -4.03
CA THR A 89 -8.44 0.78 -3.71
C THR A 89 -7.52 1.18 -4.87
N THR A 90 -6.82 0.24 -5.49
CA THR A 90 -5.97 0.50 -6.66
C THR A 90 -6.78 1.04 -7.83
N ILE A 91 -7.93 0.42 -8.13
CA ILE A 91 -8.84 0.89 -9.18
C ILE A 91 -9.34 2.29 -8.86
N LEU A 92 -9.85 2.54 -7.64
CA LEU A 92 -10.33 3.87 -7.23
C LEU A 92 -9.24 4.94 -7.28
N ALA A 93 -8.01 4.62 -6.88
CA ALA A 93 -6.87 5.53 -6.97
C ALA A 93 -6.55 5.90 -8.44
N SER A 94 -6.65 4.95 -9.37
CA SER A 94 -6.50 5.20 -10.80
C SER A 94 -7.61 6.07 -11.40
N TYR A 95 -8.82 6.05 -10.83
CA TYR A 95 -9.91 6.93 -11.27
C TYR A 95 -9.79 8.33 -10.66
N ASN A 96 -9.36 8.44 -9.39
CA ASN A 96 -9.17 9.73 -8.73
C ASN A 96 -7.96 10.52 -9.25
N SER A 97 -7.00 9.89 -9.95
CA SER A 97 -5.93 10.62 -10.65
C SER A 97 -6.38 11.30 -11.95
N ASN A 98 -7.65 11.16 -12.35
CA ASN A 98 -8.23 11.79 -13.54
C ASN A 98 -9.35 12.81 -13.22
N ALA A 99 -9.53 13.20 -11.95
CA ALA A 99 -10.33 14.38 -11.63
C ALA A 99 -9.42 15.62 -11.78
N ALA A 100 -9.81 16.50 -12.71
CA ALA A 100 -9.08 17.66 -13.21
C ALA A 100 -8.53 18.63 -12.15
#